data_AF-A0A0B6ZIH6-F1
#
_entry.id   AF-A0A0B6ZIH6-F1
#
_cell.length_a   1.000
_cell.length_b   1.000
_cell.length_c   1.000
_cell.angle_alpha   90.00
_cell.angle_beta   90.00
_cell.angle_gamma   90.00
#
_symmetry.space_group_name_H-M   'P 1'
#
loop_
_entity.id
_entity.type
_entity.pdbx_description
1 polymer ?
#
loop_
_entity_poly.entity_id
_entity_poly.type
_entity_poly.pdbx_seq_one_letter_code
_entity_poly.pdbx_strand_id
1 'polypeptide(L)'
;QNACIRALAMAWAREDQELASAFLKLQSHFGLVEVLRALNMLDAGRQARAIEKRLTYLHLSGSKVSHHKLGKLKSEVHNLCKLKPPVGSASGAVCKHVARWVRSFTAEELEFFSIHFPKDPWKKLADICHLNPVKDFPTAPWFLPYCFGTGSPPVGSLAQQCLSLNEENVNDIVKEYDIPYSVVKKFKEKLNMESKRRIAKYEPKLDTVIWWYEDLADPETEKVISDRLASGETINLPNGKLLERLLAISILRRRDLDADDVEHNKDTEDPTNFFTRLIKVAEPRLTSIRLSLESPVVVIGDASGSMDVAIRTSTIIASLLTAICSAKLVFFNNETREA
;
A
#
# COMPACT_ATOMS: atom_id res chain seq x y z
N GLN A 1 10.30 -9.94 -9.88
CA GLN A 1 8.84 -10.19 -10.00
C GLN A 1 8.41 -10.75 -11.36
N ASN A 2 8.84 -10.20 -12.51
CA ASN A 2 8.43 -10.74 -13.83
C ASN A 2 8.81 -12.22 -14.07
N ALA A 3 9.90 -12.71 -13.47
CA ALA A 3 10.32 -14.11 -13.62
C ALA A 3 9.31 -15.11 -12.99
N CYS A 4 8.81 -14.82 -11.79
CA CYS A 4 7.84 -15.69 -11.09
C CYS A 4 6.53 -15.83 -11.88
N ILE A 5 6.01 -14.72 -12.40
CA ILE A 5 4.79 -14.70 -13.22
C ILE A 5 4.97 -15.56 -14.47
N ARG A 6 6.11 -15.41 -15.16
CA ARG A 6 6.43 -16.22 -16.35
C ARG A 6 6.60 -17.70 -16.00
N ALA A 7 7.21 -18.01 -14.86
CA ALA A 7 7.38 -19.39 -14.40
C ALA A 7 6.02 -20.07 -14.17
N LEU A 8 5.08 -19.40 -13.49
CA LEU A 8 3.72 -19.91 -13.30
C LEU A 8 2.97 -20.08 -14.62
N ALA A 9 3.02 -19.08 -15.51
CA ALA A 9 2.41 -19.17 -16.83
C ALA A 9 2.99 -20.33 -17.65
N MET A 10 4.30 -20.56 -17.60
CA MET A 10 4.96 -21.66 -18.29
C MET A 10 4.64 -23.02 -17.67
N ALA A 11 4.52 -23.12 -16.34
CA ALA A 11 4.10 -24.36 -15.67
C ALA A 11 2.71 -24.78 -16.16
N TRP A 12 1.76 -23.86 -16.18
CA TRP A 12 0.43 -24.10 -16.76
C TRP A 12 0.46 -24.40 -18.26
N ALA A 13 1.28 -23.68 -19.03
CA ALA A 13 1.43 -23.92 -20.47
C ALA A 13 1.96 -25.31 -20.82
N ARG A 14 2.79 -25.88 -19.93
CA ARG A 14 3.39 -27.22 -20.04
C ARG A 14 2.57 -28.31 -19.36
N GLU A 15 1.40 -27.97 -18.82
CA GLU A 15 0.53 -28.88 -18.06
C GLU A 15 1.17 -29.46 -16.80
N ASP A 16 2.21 -28.81 -16.27
CA ASP A 16 2.88 -29.17 -15.02
C ASP A 16 2.06 -28.68 -13.83
N GLN A 17 1.04 -29.47 -13.46
CA GLN A 17 0.11 -29.11 -12.39
C GLN A 17 0.76 -29.15 -11.00
N GLU A 18 1.77 -29.99 -10.80
CA GLU A 18 2.48 -30.10 -9.52
C GLU A 18 3.29 -28.83 -9.24
N LEU A 19 4.09 -28.39 -10.23
CA LEU A 19 4.86 -27.16 -10.11
C LEU A 19 3.95 -25.94 -9.95
N ALA A 20 2.88 -25.87 -10.73
CA ALA A 20 1.90 -24.79 -10.58
C ALA A 20 1.23 -24.81 -9.20
N SER A 21 0.91 -25.99 -8.65
CA SER A 21 0.33 -26.12 -7.30
C SER A 21 1.33 -25.67 -6.23
N ALA A 22 2.61 -26.00 -6.39
CA ALA A 22 3.67 -25.58 -5.48
C ALA A 22 3.81 -24.05 -5.47
N PHE A 23 3.74 -23.40 -6.63
CA PHE A 23 3.74 -21.94 -6.72
C PHE A 23 2.53 -21.32 -6.02
N LEU A 24 1.32 -21.83 -6.26
CA LEU A 24 0.10 -21.28 -5.67
C LEU A 24 0.01 -21.44 -4.14
N LYS A 25 0.74 -22.41 -3.56
CA LYS A 25 0.89 -22.55 -2.10
C LYS A 25 1.78 -21.46 -1.50
N LEU A 26 2.67 -20.85 -2.27
CA LEU A 26 3.55 -19.77 -1.84
C LEU A 26 2.84 -18.42 -1.97
N GLN A 27 1.82 -18.19 -1.13
CA GLN A 27 0.98 -16.99 -1.16
C GLN A 27 1.78 -15.67 -1.00
N SER A 28 2.95 -15.71 -0.35
CA SER A 28 3.86 -14.56 -0.23
C SER A 28 4.41 -14.07 -1.57
N HIS A 29 4.43 -14.93 -2.59
CA HIS A 29 4.98 -14.63 -3.92
C HIS A 29 3.92 -14.68 -5.04
N PHE A 30 2.82 -15.42 -4.82
CA PHE A 30 1.76 -15.62 -5.81
C PHE A 30 0.41 -15.17 -5.26
N GLY A 31 0.22 -13.85 -5.19
CA GLY A 31 -1.05 -13.25 -4.87
C GLY A 31 -1.95 -13.11 -6.10
N LEU A 32 -3.11 -12.47 -5.90
CA LEU A 32 -4.09 -12.19 -6.95
C LEU A 32 -3.48 -11.54 -8.20
N VAL A 33 -2.58 -10.58 -8.01
CA VAL A 33 -1.99 -9.82 -9.12
C VAL A 33 -1.09 -10.71 -9.96
N GLU A 34 -0.23 -11.50 -9.34
CA GLU A 34 0.70 -12.41 -10.03
C GLU A 34 -0.05 -13.51 -10.76
N VAL A 35 -1.03 -14.13 -10.10
CA VAL A 35 -1.90 -15.17 -10.68
C VAL A 35 -2.67 -14.62 -11.88
N LEU A 36 -3.31 -13.45 -11.73
CA LEU A 36 -4.04 -12.81 -12.83
C LEU A 36 -3.12 -12.43 -13.99
N ARG A 37 -1.91 -11.93 -13.73
CA ARG A 37 -0.94 -11.62 -14.79
C ARG A 37 -0.48 -12.87 -15.53
N ALA A 38 -0.19 -13.96 -14.82
CA ALA A 38 0.20 -15.23 -15.44
C ALA A 38 -0.95 -15.77 -16.30
N LEU A 39 -2.19 -15.68 -15.81
CA LEU A 39 -3.38 -16.09 -16.54
C LEU A 39 -3.63 -15.21 -17.78
N ASN A 40 -3.44 -13.90 -17.69
CA ASN A 40 -3.54 -12.99 -18.83
C ASN A 40 -2.51 -13.31 -19.93
N MET A 41 -1.31 -13.79 -19.57
CA MET A 41 -0.34 -14.25 -20.58
C MET A 41 -0.88 -15.45 -21.36
N LEU A 42 -1.51 -16.40 -20.67
CA LEU A 42 -2.13 -17.57 -21.29
C LEU A 42 -3.39 -17.23 -22.09
N ASP A 43 -4.13 -16.21 -21.65
CA ASP A 43 -5.34 -15.72 -22.33
C ASP A 43 -5.03 -14.80 -23.53
N ALA A 44 -3.81 -14.28 -23.63
CA ALA A 44 -3.41 -13.33 -24.68
C ALA A 44 -3.70 -13.84 -26.10
N GLY A 45 -3.53 -15.16 -26.33
CA GLY A 45 -3.86 -15.77 -27.63
C GLY A 45 -5.35 -15.75 -27.96
N ARG A 46 -6.24 -15.90 -26.97
CA ARG A 46 -7.70 -15.79 -27.16
C ARG A 46 -8.08 -14.34 -27.46
N GLN A 47 -7.53 -13.39 -26.69
CA GLN A 47 -7.77 -11.97 -26.86
C GLN A 47 -7.31 -11.47 -28.24
N ALA A 48 -6.12 -11.89 -28.70
CA ALA A 48 -5.61 -11.56 -30.02
C ALA A 48 -6.60 -11.98 -31.13
N ARG A 49 -7.07 -13.24 -31.10
CA ARG A 49 -8.07 -13.75 -32.07
C ARG A 49 -9.39 -12.98 -32.02
N ALA A 50 -9.84 -12.58 -30.84
CA ALA A 50 -11.06 -11.79 -30.70
C ALA A 50 -10.91 -10.40 -31.34
N ILE A 51 -9.75 -9.75 -31.16
CA ILE A 51 -9.45 -8.45 -31.79
C ILE A 51 -9.26 -8.61 -33.30
N GLU A 52 -8.57 -9.65 -33.77
CA GLU A 52 -8.45 -9.98 -35.20
C GLU A 52 -9.82 -10.17 -35.84
N LYS A 53 -10.73 -10.92 -35.20
CA LYS A 53 -12.10 -11.10 -35.70
C LYS A 53 -12.84 -9.75 -35.79
N ARG A 54 -12.68 -8.89 -34.78
CA ARG A 54 -13.26 -7.54 -34.77
C ARG A 54 -12.68 -6.67 -35.90
N LEU A 55 -11.37 -6.75 -36.16
CA LEU A 55 -10.71 -6.07 -37.28
C LEU A 55 -11.28 -6.54 -38.62
N THR A 56 -11.47 -7.84 -38.81
CA THR A 56 -12.09 -8.40 -40.02
C THR A 56 -13.50 -7.87 -40.22
N TYR A 57 -14.34 -7.84 -39.17
CA TYR A 57 -15.67 -7.24 -39.27
C TYR A 57 -15.64 -5.75 -39.60
N LEU A 58 -14.72 -4.98 -39.02
CA LEU A 58 -14.60 -3.55 -39.32
C LEU A 58 -14.21 -3.31 -40.78
N HIS A 59 -13.30 -4.12 -41.34
CA HIS A 59 -12.96 -4.05 -42.76
C HIS A 59 -14.13 -4.43 -43.68
N LEU A 60 -14.93 -5.44 -43.29
CA LEU A 60 -16.08 -5.91 -44.07
C LEU A 60 -17.30 -4.96 -43.97
N SER A 61 -17.46 -4.25 -42.85
CA SER A 61 -18.64 -3.42 -42.57
C SER A 61 -18.74 -2.13 -43.41
N GLY A 62 -17.76 -1.83 -44.28
CA GLY A 62 -17.75 -0.64 -45.14
C GLY A 62 -17.77 0.71 -44.40
N SER A 63 -17.78 0.69 -43.06
CA SER A 63 -17.89 1.87 -42.21
C SER A 63 -16.57 2.63 -42.24
N LYS A 64 -16.60 3.97 -42.37
CA LYS A 64 -15.40 4.81 -42.27
C LYS A 64 -14.85 4.80 -40.84
N VAL A 65 -14.06 3.80 -40.51
CA VAL A 65 -13.33 3.71 -39.24
C VAL A 65 -12.03 4.50 -39.37
N SER A 66 -11.73 5.35 -38.38
CA SER A 66 -10.47 6.11 -38.34
C SER A 66 -9.25 5.19 -38.42
N HIS A 67 -8.28 5.56 -39.26
CA HIS A 67 -6.98 4.87 -39.39
C HIS A 67 -6.26 4.74 -38.05
N HIS A 68 -6.39 5.73 -37.15
CA HIS A 68 -5.81 5.68 -35.81
C HIS A 68 -6.37 4.52 -34.98
N LYS A 69 -7.69 4.29 -35.04
CA LYS A 69 -8.34 3.19 -34.31
C LYS A 69 -7.91 1.83 -34.84
N LEU A 70 -7.79 1.68 -36.16
CA LEU A 70 -7.27 0.46 -36.79
C LEU A 70 -5.80 0.21 -36.43
N GLY A 71 -4.97 1.25 -36.45
CA GLY A 71 -3.57 1.18 -36.04
C GLY A 71 -3.42 0.72 -34.58
N LYS A 72 -4.25 1.26 -33.68
CA LYS A 72 -4.28 0.86 -32.27
C LYS A 72 -4.61 -0.62 -32.09
N LEU A 73 -5.66 -1.12 -32.75
CA LEU A 73 -6.06 -2.53 -32.66
C LEU A 73 -4.99 -3.47 -33.23
N LYS A 74 -4.33 -3.11 -34.33
CA LYS A 74 -3.21 -3.90 -34.88
C LYS A 74 -2.01 -3.95 -33.93
N SER A 75 -1.66 -2.82 -33.33
CA SER A 75 -0.61 -2.73 -32.30
C SER A 75 -0.94 -3.61 -31.08
N GLU A 76 -2.20 -3.61 -30.66
CA GLU A 76 -2.68 -4.43 -29.54
C GLU A 76 -2.55 -5.94 -29.83
N VAL A 77 -2.94 -6.38 -31.04
CA VAL A 77 -2.73 -7.78 -31.49
C VAL A 77 -1.24 -8.14 -31.45
N HIS A 78 -0.37 -7.29 -32.00
CA HIS A 78 1.07 -7.53 -32.00
C HIS A 78 1.63 -7.67 -30.57
N ASN A 79 1.19 -6.81 -29.65
CA ASN A 79 1.62 -6.86 -28.25
C ASN A 79 1.12 -8.13 -27.55
N LEU A 80 -0.12 -8.55 -27.79
CA LEU A 80 -0.67 -9.79 -27.23
C LEU A 80 0.05 -11.03 -27.78
N CYS A 81 0.37 -11.05 -29.07
CA CYS A 81 1.16 -12.13 -29.69
C CYS A 81 2.56 -12.23 -29.11
N LYS A 82 3.19 -11.09 -28.74
CA LYS A 82 4.49 -11.06 -28.05
C LYS A 82 4.41 -11.55 -26.60
N LEU A 83 3.28 -11.31 -25.93
CA LEU A 83 3.06 -11.71 -24.54
C LEU A 83 2.72 -13.20 -24.40
N LYS A 84 2.02 -13.76 -25.40
CA LYS A 84 1.56 -15.13 -25.43
C LYS A 84 2.74 -16.11 -25.31
N PRO A 85 2.67 -17.14 -24.43
CA PRO A 85 3.68 -18.18 -24.39
C PRO A 85 3.69 -19.02 -25.70
N PRO A 86 4.81 -19.66 -26.04
CA PRO A 86 4.94 -20.43 -27.28
C PRO A 86 3.97 -21.61 -27.34
N VAL A 87 3.62 -22.18 -26.18
CA VAL A 87 2.70 -23.30 -26.02
C VAL A 87 1.65 -22.97 -24.96
N GLY A 88 0.54 -23.71 -24.97
CA GLY A 88 -0.52 -23.58 -23.97
C GLY A 88 -1.49 -22.41 -24.20
N SER A 89 -2.57 -22.41 -23.41
CA SER A 89 -3.57 -21.35 -23.36
C SER A 89 -4.30 -21.38 -22.02
N ALA A 90 -5.16 -20.39 -21.74
CA ALA A 90 -6.06 -20.40 -20.59
C ALA A 90 -7.16 -21.47 -20.77
N SER A 91 -6.78 -22.73 -20.65
CA SER A 91 -7.66 -23.88 -20.87
C SER A 91 -8.58 -24.12 -19.68
N GLY A 92 -9.62 -24.93 -19.87
CA GLY A 92 -10.52 -25.32 -18.78
C GLY A 92 -9.79 -26.01 -17.62
N ALA A 93 -8.68 -26.71 -17.87
CA ALA A 93 -7.86 -27.30 -16.82
C ALA A 93 -7.14 -26.23 -15.98
N VAL A 94 -6.58 -25.21 -16.63
CA VAL A 94 -5.97 -24.05 -15.93
C VAL A 94 -7.03 -23.32 -15.11
N CYS A 95 -8.21 -23.05 -15.68
CA CYS A 95 -9.29 -22.36 -14.97
C CYS A 95 -9.78 -23.18 -13.76
N LYS A 96 -9.90 -24.51 -13.88
CA LYS A 96 -10.23 -25.39 -12.73
C LYS A 96 -9.15 -25.35 -11.65
N HIS A 97 -7.89 -25.24 -12.05
CA HIS A 97 -6.78 -25.13 -11.10
C HIS A 97 -6.84 -23.79 -10.34
N VAL A 98 -7.04 -22.67 -11.05
CA VAL A 98 -7.25 -21.35 -10.44
C VAL A 98 -8.48 -21.36 -9.52
N ALA A 99 -9.59 -21.98 -9.92
CA ALA A 99 -10.78 -22.11 -9.08
C ALA A 99 -10.52 -22.93 -7.79
N ARG A 100 -9.58 -23.88 -7.80
CA ARG A 100 -9.15 -24.60 -6.58
C ARG A 100 -8.34 -23.68 -5.65
N TRP A 101 -7.48 -22.85 -6.22
CA TRP A 101 -6.72 -21.85 -5.46
C TRP A 101 -7.62 -20.78 -4.86
N VAL A 102 -8.61 -20.28 -5.60
CA VAL A 102 -9.60 -19.33 -5.05
C VAL A 102 -10.37 -19.93 -3.87
N ARG A 103 -10.73 -21.21 -3.94
CA ARG A 103 -11.40 -21.93 -2.85
C ARG A 103 -10.57 -22.10 -1.58
N SER A 104 -9.26 -21.86 -1.61
CA SER A 104 -8.44 -21.94 -0.40
C SER A 104 -8.51 -20.68 0.47
N PHE A 105 -9.12 -19.59 -0.01
CA PHE A 105 -9.28 -18.37 0.78
C PHE A 105 -10.38 -18.53 1.83
N THR A 106 -10.07 -18.10 3.04
CA THR A 106 -10.99 -18.01 4.18
C THR A 106 -11.96 -16.85 4.02
N ALA A 107 -13.05 -16.87 4.80
CA ALA A 107 -14.01 -15.76 4.82
C ALA A 107 -13.34 -14.45 5.28
N GLU A 108 -12.45 -14.52 6.27
CA GLU A 108 -11.71 -13.38 6.81
C GLU A 108 -10.76 -12.78 5.77
N GLU A 109 -10.03 -13.61 5.01
CA GLU A 109 -9.17 -13.11 3.92
C GLU A 109 -9.97 -12.43 2.81
N LEU A 110 -11.13 -12.99 2.45
CA LEU A 110 -12.01 -12.40 1.43
C LEU A 110 -12.64 -11.08 1.92
N GLU A 111 -13.01 -11.01 3.20
CA GLU A 111 -13.45 -9.77 3.82
C GLU A 111 -12.32 -8.72 3.83
N PHE A 112 -11.11 -9.12 4.22
CA PHE A 112 -9.92 -8.26 4.16
C PHE A 112 -9.67 -7.74 2.72
N PHE A 113 -9.75 -8.60 1.70
CA PHE A 113 -9.60 -8.18 0.31
C PHE A 113 -10.69 -7.18 -0.11
N SER A 114 -11.91 -7.36 0.37
CA SER A 114 -13.04 -6.47 0.04
C SER A 114 -12.84 -5.04 0.56
N ILE A 115 -12.13 -4.89 1.69
CA ILE A 115 -11.86 -3.61 2.35
C ILE A 115 -10.62 -2.93 1.77
N HIS A 116 -9.54 -3.70 1.57
CA HIS A 116 -8.22 -3.13 1.30
C HIS A 116 -7.79 -3.15 -0.17
N PHE A 117 -8.42 -3.97 -1.01
CA PHE A 117 -7.97 -4.19 -2.39
C PHE A 117 -9.02 -3.76 -3.43
N PRO A 118 -8.58 -3.33 -4.63
CA PRO A 118 -9.49 -3.00 -5.71
C PRO A 118 -10.29 -4.22 -6.18
N LYS A 119 -11.52 -3.97 -6.64
CA LYS A 119 -12.44 -5.01 -7.12
C LYS A 119 -12.08 -5.53 -8.52
N ASP A 120 -11.45 -4.70 -9.37
CA ASP A 120 -11.23 -5.01 -10.79
C ASP A 120 -10.37 -6.25 -11.07
N PRO A 121 -9.29 -6.54 -10.32
CA PRO A 121 -8.54 -7.77 -10.52
C PRO A 121 -9.38 -9.03 -10.29
N TRP A 122 -10.25 -9.01 -9.29
CA TRP A 122 -11.18 -10.12 -9.01
C TRP A 122 -12.20 -10.30 -10.12
N LYS A 123 -12.78 -9.21 -10.65
CA LYS A 123 -13.69 -9.26 -11.81
C LYS A 123 -13.01 -9.91 -13.02
N LYS A 124 -11.81 -9.43 -13.36
CA LYS A 124 -11.04 -9.94 -14.51
C LYS A 124 -10.68 -11.42 -14.34
N LEU A 125 -10.28 -11.83 -13.14
CA LEU A 125 -10.01 -13.23 -12.85
C LEU A 125 -11.26 -14.10 -13.05
N ALA A 126 -12.40 -13.63 -12.53
CA ALA A 126 -13.68 -14.31 -12.69
C ALA A 126 -14.16 -14.36 -14.13
N ASP A 127 -13.96 -13.31 -14.92
CA ASP A 127 -14.32 -13.27 -16.35
C ASP A 127 -13.51 -14.27 -17.19
N ILE A 128 -12.22 -14.47 -16.87
CA ILE A 128 -11.37 -15.43 -17.58
C ILE A 128 -11.66 -16.86 -17.15
N CYS A 129 -11.78 -17.11 -15.84
CA CYS A 129 -11.95 -18.46 -15.30
C CYS A 129 -13.42 -18.91 -15.21
N HIS A 130 -14.37 -18.01 -15.48
CA HIS A 130 -15.81 -18.22 -15.28
C HIS A 130 -16.13 -18.69 -13.86
N LEU A 131 -15.57 -17.99 -12.85
CA LEU A 131 -15.75 -18.33 -11.45
C LEU A 131 -17.21 -18.15 -11.01
N ASN A 132 -17.69 -19.09 -10.20
CA ASN A 132 -19.04 -19.08 -9.66
C ASN A 132 -19.03 -18.65 -8.17
N PRO A 133 -19.90 -17.70 -7.76
CA PRO A 133 -19.93 -17.21 -6.39
C PRO A 133 -20.12 -18.28 -5.31
N VAL A 134 -21.01 -19.25 -5.53
CA VAL A 134 -21.35 -20.25 -4.51
C VAL A 134 -20.37 -21.42 -4.53
N LYS A 135 -19.97 -21.87 -5.73
CA LYS A 135 -19.11 -23.04 -5.89
C LYS A 135 -17.63 -22.72 -5.61
N ASP A 136 -17.16 -21.56 -6.07
CA ASP A 136 -15.73 -21.21 -5.98
C ASP A 136 -15.41 -20.29 -4.80
N PHE A 137 -16.41 -19.63 -4.21
CA PHE A 137 -16.28 -18.85 -2.96
C PHE A 137 -17.30 -19.33 -1.89
N PRO A 138 -17.28 -20.63 -1.51
CA PRO A 138 -18.29 -21.20 -0.60
C PRO A 138 -18.31 -20.54 0.79
N THR A 139 -17.17 -20.03 1.25
CA THR A 139 -16.99 -19.36 2.55
C THR A 139 -17.51 -17.91 2.55
N ALA A 140 -17.59 -17.27 1.38
CA ALA A 140 -18.12 -15.93 1.22
C ALA A 140 -18.84 -15.75 -0.14
N PRO A 141 -20.03 -16.36 -0.33
CA PRO A 141 -20.73 -16.31 -1.62
C PRO A 141 -21.10 -14.90 -2.09
N TRP A 142 -21.14 -13.94 -1.17
CA TRP A 142 -21.40 -12.52 -1.41
C TRP A 142 -20.22 -11.79 -2.06
N PHE A 143 -18.99 -12.30 -1.93
CA PHE A 143 -17.77 -11.59 -2.30
C PHE A 143 -17.71 -11.24 -3.78
N LEU A 144 -17.95 -12.24 -4.65
CA LEU A 144 -17.90 -12.01 -6.09
C LEU A 144 -19.02 -11.07 -6.60
N PRO A 145 -20.30 -11.25 -6.22
CA PRO A 145 -21.35 -10.26 -6.47
C PRO A 145 -20.99 -8.85 -5.99
N TYR A 146 -20.38 -8.74 -4.81
CA TYR A 146 -19.90 -7.47 -4.27
C TYR A 146 -18.79 -6.83 -5.12
N CYS A 147 -17.85 -7.64 -5.66
CA CYS A 147 -16.87 -7.15 -6.62
C CYS A 147 -17.56 -6.58 -7.87
N PHE A 148 -18.56 -7.27 -8.42
CA PHE A 148 -19.31 -6.82 -9.59
C PHE A 148 -20.30 -5.67 -9.31
N GLY A 149 -20.58 -5.37 -8.05
CA GLY A 149 -21.54 -4.33 -7.65
C GLY A 149 -23.00 -4.78 -7.72
N THR A 150 -23.25 -6.09 -7.79
CA THR A 150 -24.59 -6.70 -7.80
C THR A 150 -24.99 -7.29 -6.45
N GLY A 151 -24.07 -7.30 -5.48
CA GLY A 151 -24.33 -7.76 -4.12
C GLY A 151 -23.67 -6.88 -3.06
N SER A 152 -24.02 -7.15 -1.81
CA SER A 152 -23.53 -6.43 -0.64
C SER A 152 -22.91 -7.42 0.35
N PRO A 153 -21.95 -6.99 1.20
CA PRO A 153 -21.45 -7.81 2.29
C PRO A 153 -22.57 -8.16 3.29
N PRO A 154 -22.39 -9.20 4.11
CA PRO A 154 -23.37 -9.63 5.11
C PRO A 154 -23.67 -8.52 6.11
N VAL A 155 -24.89 -8.52 6.66
CA VAL A 155 -25.27 -7.55 7.68
C VAL A 155 -24.43 -7.76 8.95
N GLY A 156 -23.87 -6.69 9.49
CA GLY A 156 -22.99 -6.72 10.67
C GLY A 156 -21.52 -7.04 10.36
N SER A 157 -21.16 -7.31 9.10
CA SER A 157 -19.78 -7.56 8.72
C SER A 157 -18.96 -6.26 8.70
N LEU A 158 -17.65 -6.35 8.94
CA LEU A 158 -16.75 -5.19 8.91
C LEU A 158 -16.74 -4.55 7.52
N ALA A 159 -16.80 -5.35 6.45
CA ALA A 159 -16.90 -4.85 5.09
C ALA A 159 -18.20 -4.07 4.83
N GLN A 160 -19.32 -4.47 5.44
CA GLN A 160 -20.56 -3.71 5.34
C GLN A 160 -20.43 -2.36 6.06
N GLN A 161 -19.89 -2.36 7.28
CA GLN A 161 -19.70 -1.15 8.07
C GLN A 161 -18.77 -0.16 7.36
N CYS A 162 -17.70 -0.66 6.74
CA CYS A 162 -16.80 0.15 5.91
C CYS A 162 -17.52 0.85 4.74
N LEU A 163 -18.58 0.26 4.19
CA LEU A 163 -19.36 0.84 3.09
C LEU A 163 -20.37 1.87 3.56
N SER A 164 -20.91 1.73 4.76
CA SER A 164 -21.89 2.66 5.34
C SER A 164 -21.24 3.88 5.98
N LEU A 165 -19.91 3.92 6.11
CA LEU A 165 -19.18 5.05 6.68
C LEU A 165 -19.48 6.37 5.94
N ASN A 166 -19.83 7.38 6.71
CA ASN A 166 -20.03 8.76 6.28
C ASN A 166 -19.59 9.74 7.40
N GLU A 167 -19.67 11.03 7.12
CA GLU A 167 -19.24 12.08 8.08
C GLU A 167 -20.04 12.10 9.38
N GLU A 168 -21.28 11.63 9.37
CA GLU A 168 -22.20 11.68 10.52
C GLU A 168 -22.02 10.48 11.45
N ASN A 169 -21.77 9.29 10.89
CA ASN A 169 -21.72 8.04 11.65
C ASN A 169 -20.31 7.53 11.95
N VAL A 170 -19.25 8.15 11.41
CA VAL A 170 -17.88 7.63 11.54
C VAL A 170 -17.45 7.40 12.98
N ASN A 171 -17.78 8.31 13.90
CA ASN A 171 -17.41 8.20 15.31
C ASN A 171 -18.16 7.06 16.02
N ASP A 172 -19.43 6.85 15.68
CA ASP A 172 -20.24 5.77 16.26
C ASP A 172 -19.77 4.40 15.77
N ILE A 173 -19.47 4.28 14.47
CA ILE A 173 -19.00 3.01 13.91
C ILE A 173 -17.59 2.68 14.42
N VAL A 174 -16.69 3.66 14.53
CA VAL A 174 -15.35 3.44 15.11
C VAL A 174 -15.44 3.01 16.58
N LYS A 175 -16.47 3.46 17.31
CA LYS A 175 -16.69 3.06 18.70
C LYS A 175 -17.08 1.58 18.86
N GLU A 176 -17.81 1.04 17.90
CA GLU A 176 -18.31 -0.34 17.93
C GLU A 176 -17.40 -1.33 17.19
N TYR A 177 -16.77 -0.90 16.09
CA TYR A 177 -15.99 -1.75 15.19
C TYR A 177 -14.56 -1.23 15.04
N ASP A 178 -13.60 -2.16 15.00
CA ASP A 178 -12.17 -1.85 14.80
C ASP A 178 -11.86 -1.66 13.31
N ILE A 179 -12.32 -0.53 12.75
CA ILE A 179 -12.15 -0.22 11.32
C ILE A 179 -10.72 0.22 11.04
N PRO A 180 -10.03 -0.36 10.03
CA PRO A 180 -8.69 0.07 9.66
C PRO A 180 -8.64 1.58 9.34
N TYR A 181 -7.65 2.28 9.90
CA TYR A 181 -7.49 3.72 9.73
C TYR A 181 -7.38 4.14 8.26
N SER A 182 -6.83 3.28 7.39
CA SER A 182 -6.78 3.54 5.94
C SER A 182 -8.15 3.82 5.32
N VAL A 183 -9.22 3.28 5.90
CA VAL A 183 -10.61 3.53 5.48
C VAL A 183 -11.13 4.81 6.13
N VAL A 184 -10.96 4.93 7.45
CA VAL A 184 -11.45 6.03 8.28
C VAL A 184 -10.81 7.37 7.91
N LYS A 185 -9.56 7.36 7.43
CA LYS A 185 -8.74 8.53 7.08
C LYS A 185 -9.45 9.55 6.18
N LYS A 186 -10.39 9.11 5.33
CA LYS A 186 -11.18 10.01 4.48
C LYS A 186 -12.01 11.02 5.29
N PHE A 187 -12.32 10.69 6.55
CA PHE A 187 -13.13 11.46 7.48
C PHE A 187 -12.31 12.04 8.63
N LYS A 188 -10.99 12.14 8.49
CA LYS A 188 -10.07 12.54 9.57
C LYS A 188 -10.45 13.84 10.28
N GLU A 189 -11.00 14.82 9.55
CA GLU A 189 -11.42 16.12 10.10
C GLU A 189 -12.67 16.02 11.00
N LYS A 190 -13.40 14.90 10.94
CA LYS A 190 -14.62 14.64 11.72
C LYS A 190 -14.39 13.71 12.91
N LEU A 191 -13.16 13.21 13.09
CA LEU A 191 -12.83 12.30 14.18
C LEU A 191 -12.70 13.07 15.49
N ASN A 192 -13.52 12.68 16.47
CA ASN A 192 -13.40 13.19 17.83
C ASN A 192 -12.23 12.54 18.58
N MET A 193 -11.90 13.10 19.75
CA MET A 193 -10.78 12.64 20.58
C MET A 193 -10.93 11.16 21.01
N GLU A 194 -12.15 10.72 21.34
CA GLU A 194 -12.44 9.33 21.71
C GLU A 194 -12.12 8.35 20.57
N SER A 195 -12.52 8.71 19.35
CA SER A 195 -12.28 7.89 18.15
C SER A 195 -10.80 7.84 17.79
N LYS A 196 -10.09 8.99 17.83
CA LYS A 196 -8.64 9.05 17.58
C LYS A 196 -7.88 8.14 18.56
N ARG A 197 -8.20 8.24 19.85
CA ARG A 197 -7.61 7.39 20.89
C ARG A 197 -7.92 5.92 20.65
N ARG A 198 -9.16 5.58 20.29
CA ARG A 198 -9.57 4.20 20.02
C ARG A 198 -8.82 3.61 18.82
N ILE A 199 -8.72 4.36 17.72
CA ILE A 199 -7.92 4.01 16.54
C ILE A 199 -6.48 3.70 16.94
N ALA A 200 -5.86 4.58 17.73
CA ALA A 200 -4.49 4.38 18.20
C ALA A 200 -4.30 3.11 19.05
N LYS A 201 -5.36 2.60 19.70
CA LYS A 201 -5.32 1.37 20.50
C LYS A 201 -5.47 0.10 19.67
N TYR A 202 -6.49 0.02 18.81
CA TYR A 202 -6.75 -1.22 18.06
C TYR A 202 -5.88 -1.37 16.82
N GLU A 203 -5.27 -0.30 16.30
CA GLU A 203 -4.42 -0.38 15.12
C GLU A 203 -3.28 -1.40 15.34
N PRO A 204 -3.19 -2.47 14.52
CA PRO A 204 -2.28 -3.59 14.80
C PRO A 204 -0.81 -3.21 14.83
N LYS A 205 -0.43 -2.14 14.12
CA LYS A 205 0.96 -1.68 14.02
C LYS A 205 1.08 -0.26 14.53
N LEU A 206 1.95 -0.06 15.51
CA LEU A 206 2.31 1.28 15.97
C LEU A 206 2.87 2.17 14.84
N ASP A 207 3.53 1.55 13.85
CA ASP A 207 3.98 2.21 12.62
C ASP A 207 2.86 3.01 11.93
N THR A 208 1.63 2.47 11.86
CA THR A 208 0.49 3.14 11.23
C THR A 208 0.11 4.41 12.00
N VAL A 209 0.07 4.31 13.33
CA VAL A 209 -0.30 5.41 14.22
C VAL A 209 0.75 6.54 14.15
N ILE A 210 2.04 6.18 14.18
CA ILE A 210 3.14 7.15 14.03
C ILE A 210 3.17 7.74 12.62
N TRP A 211 2.86 6.95 11.60
CA TRP A 211 2.86 7.43 10.22
C TRP A 211 1.84 8.55 10.02
N TRP A 212 0.65 8.40 10.59
CA TRP A 212 -0.47 9.34 10.48
C TRP A 212 -0.67 10.18 11.74
N TYR A 213 0.41 10.42 12.49
CA TYR A 213 0.35 11.16 13.73
C TYR A 213 -0.30 12.53 13.57
N GLU A 214 -0.05 13.24 12.46
CA GLU A 214 -0.63 14.57 12.22
C GLU A 214 -2.17 14.55 12.18
N ASP A 215 -2.77 13.45 11.73
CA ASP A 215 -4.22 13.31 11.66
C ASP A 215 -4.81 12.85 13.01
N LEU A 216 -4.05 12.09 13.79
CA LEU A 216 -4.46 11.46 15.05
C LEU A 216 -3.99 12.20 16.31
N ALA A 217 -3.23 13.29 16.14
CA ALA A 217 -2.64 14.07 17.21
C ALA A 217 -3.71 14.50 18.22
N ASP A 218 -3.52 14.03 19.46
CA ASP A 218 -4.36 14.27 20.62
C ASP A 218 -3.60 13.80 21.88
N PRO A 219 -3.73 14.48 23.04
CA PRO A 219 -3.05 14.08 24.28
C PRO A 219 -3.33 12.62 24.71
N GLU A 220 -4.55 12.11 24.49
CA GLU A 220 -4.87 10.72 24.83
C GLU A 220 -4.26 9.74 23.82
N THR A 221 -4.13 10.13 22.55
CA THR A 221 -3.39 9.36 21.54
C THR A 221 -1.91 9.26 21.91
N GLU A 222 -1.29 10.37 22.34
CA GLU A 222 0.11 10.38 22.78
C GLU A 222 0.35 9.40 23.94
N LYS A 223 -0.57 9.36 24.90
CA LYS A 223 -0.53 8.41 26.03
C LYS A 223 -0.57 6.97 25.55
N VAL A 224 -1.47 6.64 24.61
CA VAL A 224 -1.55 5.31 24.00
C VAL A 224 -0.25 4.93 23.30
N ILE A 225 0.36 5.86 22.55
CA ILE A 225 1.66 5.61 21.90
C ILE A 225 2.75 5.35 22.95
N SER A 226 2.78 6.14 24.03
CA SER A 226 3.76 5.96 25.12
C SER A 226 3.60 4.59 25.79
N ASP A 227 2.37 4.19 26.10
CA ASP A 227 2.04 2.89 26.72
C ASP A 227 2.46 1.71 25.83
N ARG A 228 2.20 1.80 24.52
CA ARG A 228 2.62 0.79 23.52
C ARG A 228 4.14 0.70 23.37
N LEU A 229 4.86 1.83 23.43
CA LEU A 229 6.32 1.82 23.45
C LEU A 229 6.87 1.25 24.76
N ALA A 230 6.21 1.53 25.89
CA ALA A 230 6.60 1.02 27.19
C ALA A 230 6.39 -0.50 27.32
N SER A 231 5.38 -1.06 26.63
CA SER A 231 5.17 -2.51 26.57
C SER A 231 6.16 -3.24 25.66
N GLY A 232 7.05 -2.51 24.98
CA GLY A 232 8.09 -3.08 24.14
C GLY A 232 7.67 -3.28 22.68
N GLU A 233 6.58 -2.67 22.22
CA GLU A 233 6.20 -2.76 20.81
C GLU A 233 7.27 -2.11 19.91
N THR A 234 7.73 -2.87 18.92
CA THR A 234 8.81 -2.43 18.02
C THR A 234 8.27 -1.64 16.84
N ILE A 235 8.93 -0.52 16.52
CA ILE A 235 8.64 0.28 15.33
C ILE A 235 9.47 -0.24 14.16
N ASN A 236 8.87 -0.54 13.01
CA ASN A 236 9.55 -1.08 11.83
C ASN A 236 9.56 -0.11 10.63
N LEU A 237 9.40 1.19 10.91
CA LEU A 237 9.59 2.24 9.92
C LEU A 237 11.03 2.29 9.38
N PRO A 238 11.24 2.48 8.06
CA PRO A 238 12.55 2.77 7.49
C PRO A 238 13.18 4.02 8.13
N ASN A 239 14.50 4.04 8.30
CA ASN A 239 15.21 5.13 9.02
C ASN A 239 14.88 6.54 8.48
N GLY A 240 14.87 6.72 7.16
CA GLY A 240 14.52 8.01 6.56
C GLY A 240 13.09 8.45 6.90
N LYS A 241 12.15 7.51 6.93
CA LYS A 241 10.76 7.81 7.33
C LYS A 241 10.65 8.10 8.82
N LEU A 242 11.32 7.31 9.66
CA LEU A 242 11.33 7.51 11.11
C LEU A 242 11.83 8.91 11.47
N LEU A 243 12.91 9.37 10.83
CA LEU A 243 13.41 10.74 10.98
C LEU A 243 12.42 11.81 10.51
N GLU A 244 11.81 11.60 9.34
CA GLU A 244 10.77 12.51 8.83
C GLU A 244 9.60 12.64 9.82
N ARG A 245 9.19 11.53 10.45
CA ARG A 245 8.12 11.51 11.46
C ARG A 245 8.56 12.18 12.77
N LEU A 246 9.77 11.92 13.26
CA LEU A 246 10.33 12.61 14.42
C LEU A 246 10.34 14.13 14.21
N LEU A 247 10.80 14.59 13.03
CA LEU A 247 10.80 16.01 12.69
C LEU A 247 9.37 16.57 12.63
N ALA A 248 8.43 15.87 11.99
CA ALA A 248 7.04 16.29 11.93
C ALA A 248 6.41 16.45 13.32
N ILE A 249 6.60 15.47 14.20
CA ILE A 249 6.12 15.50 15.59
C ILE A 249 6.74 16.67 16.35
N SER A 250 8.06 16.90 16.19
CA SER A 250 8.74 18.00 16.86
C SER A 250 8.22 19.38 16.41
N ILE A 251 7.91 19.55 15.13
CA ILE A 251 7.35 20.79 14.58
C ILE A 251 5.94 21.03 15.10
N LEU A 252 5.08 20.00 15.13
CA LEU A 252 3.72 20.12 15.65
C LEU A 252 3.72 20.55 17.10
N ARG A 253 4.51 19.89 17.94
CA ARG A 253 4.62 20.25 19.37
C ARG A 253 5.16 21.65 19.62
N ARG A 254 6.07 22.14 18.75
CA ARG A 254 6.56 23.52 18.82
C ARG A 254 5.54 24.55 18.38
N ARG A 255 4.57 24.19 17.52
CA ARG A 255 3.51 25.11 17.08
C ARG A 255 2.40 25.27 18.11
N ASP A 256 2.16 24.25 18.93
CA ASP A 256 1.18 24.32 20.01
C ASP A 256 1.69 25.14 21.23
N LEU A 257 2.98 25.50 21.23
CA LEU A 257 3.62 26.39 22.19
C LEU A 257 3.77 27.78 21.55
N ASP A 258 2.79 28.67 21.73
CA ASP A 258 2.92 30.06 21.28
C ASP A 258 4.01 30.84 22.08
N ALA A 259 4.81 31.56 21.29
CA ALA A 259 5.82 32.62 21.46
C ALA A 259 6.28 33.21 22.82
N ASP A 260 5.65 32.97 23.98
CA ASP A 260 6.00 33.70 25.22
C ASP A 260 6.74 32.88 26.30
N ASP A 261 6.89 31.56 26.13
CA ASP A 261 7.47 30.66 27.15
C ASP A 261 8.80 29.99 26.70
N VAL A 262 9.69 30.77 26.06
CA VAL A 262 11.02 30.29 25.65
C VAL A 262 11.92 29.90 26.84
N GLU A 263 11.55 30.24 28.07
CA GLU A 263 12.34 29.96 29.28
C GLU A 263 11.95 28.67 30.05
N HIS A 264 10.93 27.90 29.64
CA HIS A 264 10.52 26.66 30.34
C HIS A 264 10.74 25.38 29.51
N ASN A 265 11.86 25.28 28.80
CA ASN A 265 12.33 24.04 28.16
C ASN A 265 12.87 23.02 29.19
N LYS A 266 12.03 22.62 30.16
CA LYS A 266 12.30 21.50 31.10
C LYS A 266 11.50 20.23 30.78
N ASP A 267 10.59 20.26 29.80
CA ASP A 267 9.79 19.09 29.42
C ASP A 267 10.51 18.12 28.46
N THR A 268 11.74 18.44 28.03
CA THR A 268 12.57 17.51 27.24
C THR A 268 13.08 16.31 28.04
N GLU A 269 13.00 16.36 29.37
CA GLU A 269 13.47 15.28 30.24
C GLU A 269 12.38 14.36 30.79
N ASP A 270 11.10 14.56 30.48
CA ASP A 270 10.06 13.64 30.98
C ASP A 270 10.21 12.26 30.30
N PRO A 271 10.65 11.21 31.03
CA PRO A 271 10.82 9.88 30.47
C PRO A 271 9.48 9.19 30.14
N THR A 272 8.36 9.81 30.50
CA THR A 272 7.00 9.37 30.12
C THR A 272 6.57 9.91 28.76
N ASN A 273 7.32 10.86 28.19
CA ASN A 273 7.04 11.41 26.86
C ASN A 273 7.39 10.40 25.75
N PHE A 274 6.39 10.06 24.92
CA PHE A 274 6.57 9.10 23.83
C PHE A 274 7.63 9.56 22.81
N PHE A 275 7.79 10.86 22.61
CA PHE A 275 8.77 11.42 21.68
C PHE A 275 10.21 11.11 22.12
N THR A 276 10.51 11.29 23.40
CA THR A 276 11.82 10.93 23.99
C THR A 276 12.09 9.43 23.86
N ARG A 277 11.06 8.59 24.02
CA ARG A 277 11.14 7.15 23.77
C ARG A 277 11.39 6.83 22.30
N LEU A 278 10.74 7.54 21.39
CA LEU A 278 10.91 7.37 19.94
C LEU A 278 12.33 7.72 19.50
N ILE A 279 12.94 8.77 20.08
CA ILE A 279 14.35 9.13 19.86
C ILE A 279 15.27 7.98 20.29
N LYS A 280 15.06 7.41 21.50
CA LYS A 280 15.84 6.26 21.99
C LYS A 280 15.74 5.03 21.10
N VAL A 281 14.64 4.86 20.36
CA VAL A 281 14.49 3.79 19.35
C VAL A 281 15.21 4.13 18.05
N ALA A 282 15.18 5.40 17.62
CA ALA A 282 15.77 5.85 16.37
C ALA A 282 17.30 5.97 16.41
N GLU A 283 17.86 6.45 17.51
CA GLU A 283 19.28 6.78 17.66
C GLU A 283 20.22 5.58 17.46
N PRO A 284 19.98 4.38 18.04
CA PRO A 284 20.79 3.20 17.75
C PRO A 284 20.73 2.78 16.27
N ARG A 285 19.57 2.97 15.61
CA ARG A 285 19.42 2.61 14.19
C ARG A 285 20.20 3.55 13.28
N LEU A 286 20.27 4.84 13.64
CA LEU A 286 21.04 5.83 12.89
C LEU A 286 22.55 5.65 13.09
N THR A 287 22.99 5.45 14.32
CA THR A 287 24.42 5.23 14.65
C THR A 287 24.95 3.89 14.14
N SER A 288 24.07 2.91 13.88
CA SER A 288 24.45 1.67 13.22
C SER A 288 24.83 1.84 11.75
N ILE A 289 24.37 2.92 11.10
CA ILE A 289 24.72 3.21 9.70
C ILE A 289 26.12 3.81 9.70
N ARG A 290 27.12 3.02 9.28
CA ARG A 290 28.49 3.49 9.08
C ARG A 290 28.74 3.67 7.59
N LEU A 291 29.02 4.91 7.18
CA LEU A 291 29.58 5.21 5.87
C LEU A 291 31.06 5.53 6.07
N SER A 292 31.93 4.70 5.52
CA SER A 292 33.37 4.96 5.49
C SER A 292 33.67 5.98 4.40
N LEU A 293 33.49 7.26 4.72
CA LEU A 293 33.95 8.36 3.88
C LEU A 293 35.26 8.91 4.44
N GLU A 294 36.22 9.22 3.57
CA GLU A 294 37.46 9.85 3.97
C GLU A 294 37.19 11.32 4.36
N SER A 295 37.60 11.70 5.56
CA SER A 295 37.51 13.09 6.02
C SER A 295 38.50 13.98 5.26
N PRO A 296 38.16 15.26 5.00
CA PRO A 296 36.97 15.97 5.45
C PRO A 296 35.76 15.76 4.54
N VAL A 297 34.61 15.46 5.15
CA VAL A 297 33.31 15.41 4.45
C VAL A 297 32.57 16.72 4.69
N VAL A 298 32.02 17.30 3.62
CA VAL A 298 31.10 18.44 3.68
C VAL A 298 29.81 18.03 3.01
N VAL A 299 28.69 18.25 3.70
CA VAL A 299 27.36 17.98 3.17
C VAL A 299 26.74 19.31 2.76
N ILE A 300 26.44 19.42 1.47
CA ILE A 300 25.91 20.64 0.88
C ILE A 300 24.46 20.38 0.44
N GLY A 301 23.51 21.07 1.05
CA GLY A 301 22.09 20.98 0.71
C GLY A 301 21.61 22.24 -0.03
N ASP A 302 20.91 22.06 -1.15
CA ASP A 302 20.21 23.15 -1.82
C ASP A 302 18.88 23.45 -1.12
N ALA A 303 18.69 24.70 -0.70
CA ALA A 303 17.47 25.23 -0.09
C ALA A 303 16.90 26.44 -0.87
N SER A 304 17.25 26.55 -2.15
CA SER A 304 16.72 27.59 -3.05
C SER A 304 15.22 27.44 -3.27
N GLY A 305 14.53 28.57 -3.51
CA GLY A 305 13.06 28.57 -3.73
C GLY A 305 12.59 27.75 -4.94
N SER A 306 13.48 27.44 -5.90
CA SER A 306 13.17 26.52 -7.01
C SER A 306 13.06 25.06 -6.57
N MET A 307 13.52 24.72 -5.38
CA MET A 307 13.55 23.37 -4.83
C MET A 307 12.47 23.14 -3.78
N ASP A 308 11.47 24.01 -3.62
CA ASP A 308 10.51 24.04 -2.49
C ASP A 308 9.94 22.65 -2.10
N VAL A 309 9.58 21.82 -3.09
CA VAL A 309 9.09 20.45 -2.88
C VAL A 309 10.18 19.49 -2.38
N ALA A 310 11.42 19.70 -2.79
CA ALA A 310 12.60 18.89 -2.48
C ALA A 310 13.38 19.38 -1.25
N ILE A 311 13.19 20.62 -0.77
CA ILE A 311 13.91 21.17 0.40
C ILE A 311 13.76 20.23 1.59
N ARG A 312 12.53 19.80 1.91
CA ARG A 312 12.27 18.95 3.09
C ARG A 312 13.02 17.62 3.03
N THR A 313 13.04 16.97 1.87
CA THR A 313 13.75 15.69 1.66
C THR A 313 15.27 15.90 1.64
N SER A 314 15.73 16.94 0.96
CA SER A 314 17.14 17.37 0.90
C SER A 314 17.69 17.62 2.30
N THR A 315 16.93 18.33 3.14
CA THR A 315 17.31 18.59 4.53
C THR A 315 17.43 17.31 5.34
N ILE A 316 16.49 16.37 5.21
CA ILE A 316 16.56 15.08 5.93
C ILE A 316 17.79 14.28 5.52
N ILE A 317 18.05 14.18 4.21
CA ILE A 317 19.21 13.44 3.69
C ILE A 317 20.51 14.11 4.15
N ALA A 318 20.59 15.43 4.04
CA ALA A 318 21.77 16.19 4.41
C ALA A 318 22.06 16.07 5.91
N SER A 319 21.06 16.24 6.78
CA SER A 319 21.21 16.03 8.22
C SER A 319 21.64 14.61 8.58
N LEU A 320 21.12 13.59 7.88
CA LEU A 320 21.51 12.20 8.12
C LEU A 320 22.96 11.94 7.70
N LEU A 321 23.39 12.45 6.54
CA LEU A 321 24.78 12.33 6.09
C LEU A 321 25.75 13.07 7.03
N THR A 322 25.36 14.25 7.50
CA THR A 322 26.12 15.04 8.48
C THR A 322 26.31 14.26 9.76
N ALA A 323 25.23 13.71 10.32
CA ALA A 323 25.29 12.93 11.56
C ALA A 323 26.14 11.65 11.41
N ILE A 324 26.00 10.92 10.30
CA ILE A 324 26.74 9.67 10.06
C ILE A 324 28.24 9.92 9.83
N CYS A 325 28.58 10.98 9.09
CA CYS A 325 29.95 11.23 8.67
C CYS A 325 30.69 12.21 9.59
N SER A 326 30.05 12.65 10.68
CA SER A 326 30.53 13.76 11.53
C SER A 326 30.98 14.97 10.69
N ALA A 327 30.22 15.26 9.63
CA ALA A 327 30.55 16.26 8.61
C ALA A 327 30.04 17.65 9.00
N LYS A 328 30.51 18.70 8.30
CA LYS A 328 29.87 20.02 8.38
C LYS A 328 28.69 20.09 7.43
N LEU A 329 27.55 20.60 7.91
CA LEU A 329 26.36 20.81 7.11
C LEU A 329 26.30 22.26 6.64
N VAL A 330 26.11 22.47 5.33
CA VAL A 330 25.90 23.81 4.76
C VAL A 330 24.66 23.75 3.88
N PHE A 331 23.64 24.54 4.22
CA PHE A 331 22.52 24.78 3.30
C PHE A 331 22.74 26.09 2.54
N PHE A 332 22.39 26.10 1.26
CA PHE A 332 22.28 27.33 0.49
C PHE A 332 20.99 28.07 0.86
N ASN A 333 21.02 28.74 2.00
CA ASN A 333 20.13 29.84 2.34
C ASN A 333 21.00 31.08 2.67
N ASN A 334 20.40 32.22 3.00
CA ASN A 334 21.16 33.46 3.21
C ASN A 334 22.16 33.42 4.40
N GLU A 335 22.22 32.36 5.21
CA GLU A 335 23.11 32.27 6.39
C GLU A 335 23.62 30.84 6.68
N THR A 336 24.94 30.68 6.75
CA THR A 336 25.59 29.43 7.21
C THR A 336 25.12 29.06 8.63
N ARG A 337 24.61 27.84 8.80
CA ARG A 337 24.27 27.27 10.11
C ARG A 337 25.29 26.20 10.45
N GLU A 338 25.94 26.32 11.61
CA GLU A 338 26.76 25.24 12.15
C GLU A 338 25.85 24.12 12.67
N ALA A 339 26.33 22.87 12.56
CA ALA A 339 25.58 21.66 12.89
C ALA A 339 25.42 21.46 14.39
#